data_AF-A0A964NDT7-F1
#
_entry.id   AF-A0A964NDT7-F1
#
_cell.length_a   1.000
_cell.length_b   1.000
_cell.length_c   1.000
_cell.angle_alpha   90.00
_cell.angle_beta   90.00
_cell.angle_gamma   90.00
#
_symmetry.space_group_name_H-M   'P 1'
#
loop_
_entity.id
_entity.type
_entity.pdbx_description
1 polymer ?
#
loop_
_entity_poly.entity_id
_entity_poly.type
_entity_poly.pdbx_seq_one_letter_code
_entity_poly.pdbx_strand_id
1 'polypeptide(L)'
;MDGTPKKAAAAEATGAVELQVLTAYRLTDGVVIYLDAKGGWTEWVEEARVSRTKDDADAMTVLAKAGEAAHQVFETYLIPVSTDGDRTWPVSMREVMRAQGPTIHPQFGKQAMRAGRIDATAHAGSKRTGRGERKENREG
;
A
#
# COMPACT_ATOMS: atom_id res chain seq x y z
N MET A 1 19.05 -0.69 -34.97
CA MET A 1 19.37 -1.33 -33.68
C MET A 1 19.68 -0.22 -32.71
N ASP A 2 18.62 0.36 -32.16
CA ASP A 2 18.64 1.42 -31.16
C ASP A 2 18.93 0.75 -29.82
N GLY A 3 20.16 0.94 -29.34
CA GLY A 3 20.57 0.60 -28.00
C GLY A 3 20.32 1.79 -27.08
N THR A 4 19.07 1.99 -26.67
CA THR A 4 18.77 2.84 -25.52
C THR A 4 19.23 2.11 -24.26
N PRO A 5 20.20 2.63 -23.48
CA PRO A 5 20.51 2.04 -22.18
C PRO A 5 19.33 2.28 -21.23
N LYS A 6 18.61 1.21 -20.86
CA LYS A 6 17.63 1.24 -19.77
C LYS A 6 18.39 1.44 -18.47
N LYS A 7 18.34 2.66 -17.92
CA LYS A 7 18.97 3.07 -16.68
C LYS A 7 18.56 2.16 -15.51
N ALA A 8 19.34 1.10 -15.31
CA ALA A 8 19.53 0.40 -14.06
C ALA A 8 20.99 0.62 -13.66
N ALA A 9 21.32 1.86 -13.28
CA ALA A 9 22.62 2.22 -12.73
C ALA A 9 22.52 3.60 -12.05
N ALA A 10 22.25 3.57 -10.76
CA ALA A 10 22.78 4.49 -9.75
C ALA A 10 22.38 3.94 -8.37
N ALA A 11 22.89 2.76 -8.03
CA ALA A 11 22.85 2.23 -6.68
C ALA A 11 24.23 1.68 -6.33
N GLU A 12 25.21 2.60 -6.29
CA GLU A 12 26.48 2.52 -5.55
C GLU A 12 27.12 3.92 -5.74
N ALA A 13 27.41 4.74 -4.74
CA ALA A 13 27.74 4.48 -3.35
C ALA A 13 27.12 5.53 -2.40
N THR A 14 26.14 5.09 -1.63
CA THR A 14 25.78 5.54 -0.27
C THR A 14 25.05 4.33 0.33
N GLY A 15 25.09 4.09 1.64
CA GLY A 15 24.34 2.99 2.29
C GLY A 15 22.81 3.15 2.25
N ALA A 16 22.25 3.44 1.07
CA ALA A 16 20.82 3.59 0.83
C ALA A 16 20.22 2.19 0.72
N VAL A 17 19.47 1.80 1.73
CA VAL A 17 18.65 0.60 1.71
C VAL A 17 17.52 0.85 0.71
N GLU A 18 17.35 -0.06 -0.25
CA GLU A 18 16.23 -0.02 -1.19
C GLU A 18 14.92 -0.18 -0.42
N LEU A 19 13.97 0.74 -0.63
CA LEU A 19 12.66 0.67 0.02
C LEU A 19 11.88 -0.51 -0.54
N GLN A 20 11.33 -1.33 0.36
CA GLN A 20 10.63 -2.56 -0.01
C GLN A 20 9.31 -2.70 0.74
N VAL A 21 8.35 -3.38 0.12
CA VAL A 21 7.12 -3.82 0.80
C VAL A 21 6.98 -5.33 0.63
N LEU A 22 6.32 -5.98 1.58
CA LEU A 22 5.99 -7.40 1.48
C LEU A 22 4.66 -7.54 0.74
N THR A 23 4.66 -8.32 -0.34
CA THR A 23 3.48 -8.68 -1.12
C THR A 23 3.20 -10.17 -1.00
N ALA A 24 1.95 -10.55 -1.22
CA ALA A 24 1.49 -11.93 -1.25
C ALA A 24 0.19 -12.05 -2.04
N TYR A 25 -0.28 -13.27 -2.22
CA TYR A 25 -1.67 -13.54 -2.60
C TYR A 25 -2.47 -14.01 -1.38
N ARG A 26 -3.68 -13.48 -1.22
CA ARG A 26 -4.64 -13.96 -0.22
C ARG A 26 -5.22 -15.29 -0.67
N LEU A 27 -5.23 -16.30 0.20
CA LEU A 27 -5.65 -17.65 -0.18
C LEU A 27 -7.15 -17.79 -0.46
N THR A 28 -7.99 -16.94 0.13
CA THR A 28 -9.46 -17.05 0.00
C THR A 28 -9.99 -16.67 -1.38
N ASP A 29 -9.32 -15.75 -2.07
CA ASP A 29 -9.81 -15.17 -3.34
C ASP A 29 -8.71 -14.82 -4.34
N GLY A 30 -7.44 -15.11 -4.04
CA GLY A 30 -6.31 -14.87 -4.94
C GLY A 30 -5.96 -13.39 -5.13
N VAL A 31 -6.51 -12.49 -4.31
CA VAL A 31 -6.21 -11.05 -4.43
C VAL A 31 -4.79 -10.77 -3.97
N VAL A 32 -4.07 -9.93 -4.72
CA VAL A 32 -2.75 -9.42 -4.32
C VAL A 32 -2.91 -8.52 -3.09
N ILE A 33 -2.17 -8.80 -2.03
CA ILE A 33 -2.23 -8.05 -0.76
C ILE A 33 -0.82 -7.73 -0.27
N TYR A 34 -0.75 -6.75 0.63
CA TYR A 34 0.48 -6.20 1.17
C TYR A 34 0.43 -6.21 2.70
N LEU A 35 1.57 -6.41 3.35
CA LEU A 35 1.65 -6.33 4.80
C LEU A 35 1.51 -4.87 5.25
N ASP A 36 0.58 -4.60 6.17
CA ASP A 36 0.39 -3.26 6.73
C ASP A 36 1.30 -3.00 7.96
N ALA A 37 1.33 -1.74 8.43
CA ALA A 37 2.14 -1.34 9.58
C ALA A 37 1.72 -2.00 10.91
N LYS A 38 0.50 -2.55 11.00
CA LYS A 38 -0.05 -3.24 12.18
C LYS A 38 0.21 -4.76 12.14
N GLY A 39 0.86 -5.26 11.09
CA GLY A 39 1.09 -6.69 10.88
C GLY A 39 -0.11 -7.45 10.31
N GLY A 40 -1.14 -6.72 9.86
CA GLY A 40 -2.25 -7.26 9.07
C GLY A 40 -1.96 -7.24 7.58
N TRP A 41 -2.97 -7.54 6.77
CA TRP A 41 -2.88 -7.54 5.31
C TRP A 41 -3.88 -6.54 4.72
N THR A 42 -3.41 -5.71 3.79
CA THR A 42 -4.22 -4.75 3.04
C THR A 42 -4.17 -5.04 1.54
N GLU A 43 -5.23 -4.67 0.83
CA GLU A 43 -5.28 -4.75 -0.63
C GLU A 43 -4.56 -3.59 -1.32
N TRP A 44 -4.15 -2.58 -0.56
CA TRP A 44 -3.69 -1.29 -1.08
C TRP A 44 -2.20 -1.07 -0.79
N VAL A 45 -1.38 -0.94 -1.83
CA VAL A 45 0.07 -0.77 -1.69
C VAL A 45 0.45 0.54 -0.99
N GLU A 46 -0.39 1.57 -1.08
CA GLU A 46 -0.22 2.83 -0.35
C GLU A 46 -0.35 2.68 1.18
N GLU A 47 -1.01 1.62 1.65
CA GLU A 47 -1.17 1.32 3.09
C GLU A 47 -0.12 0.32 3.60
N ALA A 48 0.74 -0.18 2.71
CA ALA A 48 1.74 -1.16 3.04
C ALA A 48 2.80 -0.58 3.98
N ARG A 49 3.30 -1.43 4.88
CA ARG A 49 4.52 -1.15 5.63
C ARG A 49 5.69 -1.09 4.66
N VAL A 50 6.37 0.06 4.62
CA VAL A 50 7.59 0.24 3.84
C VAL A 50 8.80 -0.04 4.71
N SER A 51 9.58 -1.05 4.32
CA SER A 51 10.87 -1.34 4.91
C SER A 51 11.88 -0.22 4.61
N ARG A 52 12.56 0.25 5.65
CA ARG A 52 13.61 1.28 5.55
C ARG A 52 15.00 0.78 5.93
N THR A 53 15.10 -0.42 6.50
CA THR A 53 16.35 -1.04 6.92
C THR A 53 16.33 -2.52 6.58
N LYS A 54 17.52 -3.15 6.53
CA LYS A 54 17.60 -4.59 6.34
C LYS A 54 16.88 -5.35 7.46
N ASP A 55 17.04 -4.94 8.71
CA ASP A 55 16.40 -5.59 9.85
C ASP A 55 14.86 -5.52 9.78
N ASP A 56 14.32 -4.41 9.26
CA ASP A 56 12.87 -4.25 9.05
C ASP A 56 12.36 -5.19 7.95
N ALA A 57 13.09 -5.29 6.83
CA ALA A 57 12.79 -6.26 5.78
C ALA A 57 12.82 -7.69 6.32
N ASP A 58 13.85 -8.05 7.08
CA ASP A 58 14.00 -9.38 7.68
C ASP A 58 12.84 -9.67 8.66
N ALA A 59 12.44 -8.70 9.49
CA ALA A 59 11.28 -8.82 10.38
C ALA A 59 9.97 -9.03 9.62
N MET A 60 9.78 -8.35 8.48
CA MET A 60 8.63 -8.56 7.61
C MET A 60 8.60 -10.00 7.04
N THR A 61 9.75 -10.59 6.72
CA THR A 61 9.80 -12.00 6.27
C THR A 61 9.39 -12.99 7.35
N VAL A 62 9.60 -12.67 8.64
CA VAL A 62 9.12 -13.50 9.75
C VAL A 62 7.59 -13.47 9.82
N LEU A 63 6.98 -12.29 9.67
CA LEU A 63 5.52 -12.14 9.59
C LEU A 63 4.94 -12.86 8.36
N ALA A 64 5.66 -12.82 7.24
CA ALA A 64 5.31 -13.53 6.02
C ALA A 64 5.13 -15.04 6.28
N LYS A 65 6.13 -15.67 6.90
CA LYS A 65 6.11 -17.10 7.27
C LYS A 65 4.97 -17.44 8.22
N ALA A 66 4.68 -16.55 9.17
CA ALA A 66 3.55 -16.74 10.08
C ALA A 66 2.20 -16.73 9.32
N GLY A 67 2.03 -15.80 8.36
CA GLY A 67 0.83 -15.73 7.51
C GLY A 67 0.67 -16.96 6.61
N GLU A 68 1.77 -17.47 6.04
CA GLU A 68 1.77 -18.70 5.24
C GLU A 68 1.43 -19.93 6.10
N ALA A 69 2.04 -20.05 7.29
CA ALA A 69 1.76 -21.15 8.22
C ALA A 69 0.31 -21.13 8.75
N ALA A 70 -0.29 -19.93 8.84
CA ALA A 70 -1.70 -19.76 9.20
C ALA A 70 -2.66 -19.96 8.00
N HIS A 71 -2.16 -20.30 6.81
CA HIS A 71 -2.94 -20.43 5.57
C HIS A 71 -3.76 -19.17 5.23
N GLN A 72 -3.23 -17.99 5.55
CA GLN A 72 -3.85 -16.72 5.18
C GLN A 72 -3.38 -16.24 3.80
N VAL A 73 -2.10 -16.50 3.50
CA VAL A 73 -1.43 -16.01 2.29
C VAL A 73 -0.54 -17.07 1.67
N PHE A 74 -0.17 -16.88 0.40
CA PHE A 74 0.83 -17.68 -0.30
C PHE A 74 1.70 -16.82 -1.23
N GLU A 75 2.86 -17.34 -1.61
CA GLU A 75 3.87 -16.65 -2.41
C GLU A 75 4.24 -15.28 -1.83
N THR A 76 4.70 -15.28 -0.58
CA THR A 76 5.17 -14.04 0.05
C THR A 76 6.56 -13.66 -0.45
N TYR A 77 6.77 -12.38 -0.82
CA TYR A 77 8.09 -11.86 -1.18
C TYR A 77 8.17 -10.33 -1.04
N LEU A 78 9.39 -9.82 -0.93
CA LEU A 78 9.65 -8.37 -0.91
C LEU A 78 9.75 -7.83 -2.33
N ILE A 79 9.12 -6.69 -2.58
CA ILE A 79 9.22 -5.96 -3.84
C ILE A 79 9.75 -4.55 -3.60
N PRO A 80 10.59 -4.02 -4.50
CA PRO A 80 11.05 -2.64 -4.40
C PRO A 80 9.93 -1.65 -4.72
N VAL A 81 9.89 -0.57 -3.95
CA VAL A 81 8.90 0.51 -4.08
C VAL A 81 9.57 1.88 -4.16
N SER A 82 8.86 2.82 -4.77
CA SER A 82 9.16 4.24 -4.67
C SER A 82 8.12 4.92 -3.79
N THR A 83 8.53 5.97 -3.09
CA THR A 83 7.66 6.77 -2.23
C THR A 83 7.74 8.26 -2.57
N ASP A 84 6.62 8.96 -2.56
CA ASP A 84 6.53 10.42 -2.66
C ASP A 84 5.43 10.94 -1.72
N GLY A 85 5.84 11.48 -0.57
CA GLY A 85 4.93 11.79 0.54
C GLY A 85 4.22 10.52 1.03
N ASP A 86 2.89 10.56 1.04
CA ASP A 86 2.04 9.42 1.42
C ASP A 86 1.77 8.44 0.27
N ARG A 87 2.37 8.67 -0.91
CA ARG A 87 2.19 7.80 -2.08
C ARG A 87 3.28 6.76 -2.13
N THR A 88 2.90 5.48 -2.17
CA THR A 88 3.79 4.34 -2.38
C THR A 88 3.36 3.58 -3.62
N TRP A 89 4.30 3.19 -4.49
CA TRP A 89 4.01 2.35 -5.66
C TRP A 89 5.16 1.40 -6.00
N PRO A 90 4.88 0.24 -6.61
CA PRO A 90 5.92 -0.70 -7.04
C PRO A 90 6.81 -0.12 -8.14
N VAL A 91 8.11 -0.44 -8.12
CA VAL A 91 9.06 0.00 -9.16
C VAL A 91 8.89 -0.81 -10.45
N SER A 92 8.55 -2.09 -10.35
CA SER A 92 8.44 -2.96 -11.52
C SER A 92 7.06 -2.86 -12.19
N MET A 93 7.03 -2.82 -13.52
CA MET A 93 5.78 -2.80 -14.30
C MET A 93 4.89 -4.01 -14.01
N ARG A 94 5.49 -5.19 -13.77
CA ARG A 94 4.76 -6.40 -13.39
C ARG A 94 3.95 -6.18 -12.11
N GLU A 95 4.60 -5.64 -11.08
CA GLU A 95 3.97 -5.39 -9.79
C GLU A 95 2.97 -4.24 -9.85
N VAL A 96 3.21 -3.24 -10.70
CA VAL A 96 2.23 -2.17 -10.99
C VAL A 96 0.94 -2.75 -11.59
N MET A 97 1.04 -3.71 -12.52
CA MET A 97 -0.14 -4.38 -13.08
C MET A 97 -0.83 -5.27 -12.05
N ARG A 98 -0.07 -6.03 -11.24
CA ARG A 98 -0.62 -6.86 -10.15
C ARG A 98 -1.37 -6.05 -9.10
N ALA A 99 -0.85 -4.86 -8.75
CA ALA A 99 -1.48 -3.94 -7.80
C ALA A 99 -2.81 -3.38 -8.32
N GLN A 100 -2.97 -3.27 -9.64
CA GLN A 100 -4.21 -2.80 -10.27
C GLN A 100 -5.21 -3.95 -10.50
N GLY A 101 -4.73 -5.15 -10.79
CA GLY A 101 -5.57 -6.27 -11.19
C GLY A 101 -5.83 -6.28 -12.71
N PRO A 102 -6.95 -6.85 -13.18
CA PRO A 102 -7.21 -7.05 -14.60
C PRO A 102 -7.15 -5.75 -15.42
N THR A 103 -6.39 -5.77 -16.52
CA THR A 103 -6.22 -4.60 -17.42
C THR A 103 -7.21 -4.59 -18.57
N ILE A 104 -7.76 -5.74 -18.97
CA ILE A 104 -8.69 -5.87 -20.10
C ILE A 104 -10.13 -5.47 -19.75
N HIS A 105 -10.49 -5.50 -18.46
CA HIS A 105 -11.78 -5.04 -17.95
C HIS A 105 -11.57 -4.16 -16.71
N PRO A 106 -11.18 -2.89 -16.90
CA PRO A 106 -10.76 -2.01 -15.81
C PRO A 106 -11.82 -1.79 -14.72
N GLN A 107 -13.11 -1.94 -15.06
CA GLN A 107 -14.22 -1.86 -14.11
C GLN A 107 -14.20 -2.97 -13.04
N PHE A 108 -13.51 -4.08 -13.31
CA PHE A 108 -13.31 -5.17 -12.35
C PHE A 108 -11.94 -5.12 -11.66
N GLY A 109 -11.10 -4.13 -11.99
CA GLY A 109 -9.83 -3.91 -11.33
C GLY A 109 -9.95 -3.08 -10.05
N LYS A 110 -8.89 -3.09 -9.24
CA LYS A 110 -8.82 -2.35 -7.98
C LYS A 110 -8.95 -0.85 -8.18
N GLN A 111 -8.56 -0.32 -9.33
CA GLN A 111 -8.73 1.08 -9.71
C GLN A 111 -10.19 1.56 -9.61
N ALA A 112 -11.16 0.72 -10.00
CA ALA A 112 -12.57 1.08 -9.92
C ALA A 112 -13.07 1.10 -8.47
N MET A 113 -12.61 0.15 -7.65
CA MET A 113 -12.92 0.08 -6.22
C MET A 113 -12.28 1.26 -5.44
N ARG A 114 -11.07 1.67 -5.84
CA ARG A 114 -10.33 2.78 -5.24
C ARG A 114 -11.07 4.11 -5.38
N ALA A 115 -11.68 4.35 -6.55
CA ALA A 115 -12.51 5.53 -6.80
C ALA A 115 -13.72 5.59 -5.86
N GLY A 116 -14.39 4.47 -5.58
CA GLY A 116 -15.49 4.44 -4.62
C GLY A 116 -15.06 4.71 -3.16
N ARG A 117 -13.81 4.40 -2.81
CA ARG A 117 -13.27 4.56 -1.45
C ARG A 117 -12.92 6.01 -1.11
N ILE A 118 -12.36 6.78 -2.06
CA ILE A 118 -12.08 8.21 -1.85
C ILE A 118 -13.37 9.00 -1.61
N ASP A 119 -14.45 8.68 -2.32
CA ASP A 119 -15.75 9.31 -2.14
C ASP A 119 -16.33 9.03 -0.75
N ALA A 120 -16.22 7.79 -0.26
CA ALA A 120 -16.67 7.40 1.07
C ALA A 120 -15.85 8.08 2.19
N THR A 121 -14.53 8.19 2.02
CA THR A 121 -13.63 8.82 3.00
C THR A 121 -13.85 10.34 3.07
N ALA A 122 -14.07 10.99 1.93
CA ALA A 122 -14.40 12.41 1.86
C ALA A 122 -15.75 12.74 2.53
N HIS A 123 -16.75 11.86 2.41
CA HIS A 123 -18.06 12.07 3.04
C HIS A 123 -18.05 11.87 4.57
N ALA A 124 -17.17 10.99 5.08
CA ALA A 124 -17.06 10.73 6.52
C ALA A 124 -16.47 11.91 7.32
N GLY A 125 -15.72 12.81 6.67
CA GLY A 125 -15.12 14.00 7.30
C GLY A 125 -16.07 15.18 7.53
N SER A 126 -17.29 15.16 6.98
CA SER A 126 -18.22 16.31 6.96
C SER A 126 -19.22 16.36 8.13
N LYS A 127 -19.01 15.58 9.21
CA LYS A 127 -19.89 15.63 10.40
C LYS A 127 -19.12 16.10 11.63
N ARG A 128 -18.88 17.40 11.75
CA ARG A 128 -18.84 18.16 13.02
C ARG A 128 -18.47 19.62 12.75
N THR A 129 -19.47 20.47 12.58
CA THR A 129 -19.50 21.84 13.15
C THR A 129 -20.94 22.35 13.10
N GLY A 130 -21.42 22.88 14.22
CA GLY A 130 -22.58 23.79 14.22
C GLY A 130 -23.81 23.37 15.01
N ARG A 131 -23.71 23.28 16.35
CA ARG A 131 -24.73 23.87 17.24
C ARG A 131 -24.16 24.15 18.62
N GLY A 132 -23.29 25.16 18.70
CA GLY A 132 -22.86 25.76 19.96
C GLY A 132 -23.99 26.63 20.53
N GLU A 133 -24.25 26.43 21.82
CA GLU A 133 -25.26 27.06 22.64
C GLU A 133 -25.13 28.59 22.66
N ARG A 134 -26.23 29.32 22.50
CA ARG A 134 -26.33 30.70 22.98
C ARG A 134 -26.83 30.66 24.43
N LYS A 135 -25.92 30.86 25.38
CA LYS A 135 -26.28 31.47 26.66
C LYS A 135 -25.85 32.93 26.58
N GLU A 136 -26.82 33.82 26.44
CA GLU A 136 -26.62 35.24 26.68
C GLU A 136 -27.35 35.59 27.97
N ASN A 137 -26.57 35.92 28.99
CA ASN A 137 -27.01 36.55 30.21
C ASN A 137 -27.72 37.87 29.87
N ARG A 138 -28.83 38.15 30.55
CA ARG A 138 -29.17 39.53 30.88
C ARG A 138 -29.71 39.62 32.30
N GLU A 139 -29.11 40.56 33.00
CA GLU A 139 -29.30 40.95 34.39
C GLU A 139 -30.74 41.38 34.70
N GLY A 140 -31.11 41.25 35.99
CA GLY A 140 -32.33 41.74 36.61
C GLY A 140 -32.36 41.34 38.08
#